data_AF-A0A7H4MM95-F1
#
_entry.id   AF-A0A7H4MM95-F1
#
_cell.length_a   1.000
_cell.length_b   1.000
_cell.length_c   1.000
_cell.angle_alpha   90.00
_cell.angle_beta   90.00
_cell.angle_gamma   90.00
#
_symmetry.space_group_name_H-M   'P 1'
#
loop_
_entity.id
_entity.type
_entity.pdbx_description
1 polymer ?
#
loop_
_entity_poly.entity_id
_entity_poly.type
_entity_poly.pdbx_seq_one_letter_code
_entity_poly.pdbx_strand_id
1 'polypeptide(L)'
;MDGLHAYQGLLEYTQPLLEGISPAWLCFSIFAFNIIGHVPGAAVAQMTFTHKIFGPMLDGRRRARRRGTTAVLLASSQVDWFGPFPSSDMFGQMGLAQSTHLKYMLYNGWAIVVANIILFALLFQILV
;
A
#
# COMPACT_ATOMS: atom_id res chain seq x y z
N MET A 1 -11.42 21.19 -6.89
CA MET A 1 -10.46 20.08 -6.70
C MET A 1 -9.50 20.49 -5.57
N ASP A 2 -10.03 20.84 -4.39
CA ASP A 2 -9.37 21.80 -3.48
C ASP A 2 -9.03 21.22 -2.09
N GLY A 3 -9.23 19.92 -1.87
CA GLY A 3 -9.02 19.27 -0.57
C GLY A 3 -7.58 18.80 -0.28
N LEU A 4 -6.65 18.88 -1.24
CA LEU A 4 -5.30 18.32 -1.09
C LEU A 4 -4.22 19.32 -0.62
N HIS A 5 -4.54 20.61 -0.52
CA HIS A 5 -3.58 21.63 -0.07
C HIS A 5 -3.14 21.45 1.38
N ALA A 6 -4.02 20.92 2.25
CA ALA A 6 -3.66 20.59 3.62
C ALA A 6 -2.58 19.49 3.68
N TYR A 7 -2.67 18.50 2.78
CA TYR A 7 -1.65 17.45 2.68
C TYR A 7 -0.34 17.98 2.15
N GLN A 8 -0.36 18.93 1.20
CA GLN A 8 0.83 19.62 0.68
C GLN A 8 1.53 20.49 1.75
N GLY A 9 0.76 21.19 2.59
CA GLY A 9 1.32 21.95 3.72
C GLY A 9 1.90 21.05 4.82
N LEU A 10 1.22 19.94 5.13
CA LEU A 10 1.74 18.94 6.06
C LEU A 10 3.02 18.29 5.51
N LEU A 11 3.06 18.09 4.21
CA LEU A 11 4.20 17.61 3.44
C LEU A 11 5.45 18.48 3.63
N GLU A 12 5.32 19.78 3.36
CA GLU A 12 6.41 20.75 3.52
C GLU A 12 6.89 20.81 4.98
N TYR A 13 5.96 20.71 5.94
CA TYR A 13 6.28 20.68 7.36
C TYR A 13 7.00 19.39 7.79
N THR A 14 6.67 18.24 7.19
CA THR A 14 7.25 16.93 7.56
C THR A 14 8.51 16.60 6.75
N GLN A 15 8.76 17.29 5.64
CA GLN A 15 9.93 17.12 4.78
C GLN A 15 11.28 17.12 5.53
N PRO A 16 11.56 18.02 6.50
CA PRO A 16 12.79 17.97 7.30
C PRO A 16 12.85 16.76 8.25
N LEU A 17 11.73 16.26 8.75
CA LEU A 17 11.68 15.01 9.54
C LEU A 17 11.98 13.78 8.67
N LEU A 18 11.64 13.84 7.38
CA LEU A 18 11.90 12.77 6.43
C LEU A 18 13.39 12.67 6.06
N GLU A 19 14.20 13.73 6.21
CA GLU A 19 15.65 13.76 5.89
C GLU A 19 16.48 12.72 6.65
N GLY A 20 16.07 12.34 7.86
CA GLY A 20 16.73 11.28 8.64
C GLY A 20 16.34 9.85 8.27
N ILE A 21 15.30 9.64 7.45
CA ILE A 21 14.75 8.30 7.17
C ILE A 21 15.26 7.78 5.82
N SER A 22 15.84 6.58 5.84
CA SER A 22 16.28 5.90 4.61
C SER A 22 15.10 5.74 3.64
N PRO A 23 15.30 5.94 2.32
CA PRO A 23 14.18 5.93 1.39
C PRO A 23 13.48 4.56 1.28
N ALA A 24 14.15 3.46 1.62
CA ALA A 24 13.53 2.14 1.77
C ALA A 24 12.53 2.08 2.94
N TRP A 25 12.90 2.63 4.10
CA TRP A 25 12.00 2.74 5.26
C TRP A 25 10.80 3.64 4.99
N LEU A 26 11.00 4.71 4.23
CA LEU A 26 9.89 5.57 3.82
C LEU A 26 8.89 4.83 2.92
N CYS A 27 9.38 4.07 1.93
CA CYS A 27 8.52 3.24 1.09
C CYS A 27 7.77 2.17 1.90
N PHE A 28 8.45 1.55 2.85
CA PHE A 28 7.85 0.57 3.75
C PHE A 28 6.77 1.19 4.65
N SER A 29 7.00 2.38 5.22
CA SER A 29 6.00 3.07 6.04
C SER A 29 4.75 3.45 5.26
N ILE A 30 4.89 3.90 4.01
CA ILE A 30 3.75 4.17 3.13
C ILE A 30 2.98 2.89 2.81
N PHE A 31 3.70 1.79 2.55
CA PHE A 31 3.09 0.48 2.33
C PHE A 31 2.35 -0.02 3.58
N ALA A 32 2.94 0.08 4.77
CA ALA A 32 2.30 -0.27 6.04
C ALA A 32 1.03 0.56 6.30
N PHE A 33 1.07 1.87 5.99
CA PHE A 33 -0.10 2.73 6.06
C PHE A 33 -1.23 2.23 5.15
N ASN A 34 -0.92 1.77 3.93
CA ASN A 34 -1.90 1.21 3.01
C ASN A 34 -2.47 -0.15 3.43
N ILE A 35 -1.77 -0.91 4.28
CA ILE A 35 -2.29 -2.14 4.90
C ILE A 35 -3.31 -1.81 6.00
N ILE A 36 -3.02 -0.79 6.82
CA ILE A 36 -3.88 -0.42 7.95
C ILE A 36 -5.11 0.37 7.47
N GLY A 37 -4.90 1.34 6.57
CA GLY A 37 -5.96 2.18 5.98
C GLY A 37 -6.67 1.52 4.80
N HIS A 38 -6.62 0.19 4.71
CA HIS A 38 -7.11 -0.56 3.57
C HIS A 38 -8.63 -0.40 3.37
N VAL A 39 -9.05 -0.10 2.13
CA VAL A 39 -10.46 -0.01 1.73
C VAL A 39 -10.80 -1.17 0.79
N PRO A 40 -11.60 -2.17 1.22
CA PRO A 40 -11.88 -3.36 0.41
C PRO A 40 -12.66 -3.04 -0.88
N GLY A 41 -12.24 -3.65 -1.99
CA GLY A 41 -12.85 -3.50 -3.32
C GLY A 41 -12.50 -2.18 -4.03
N ALA A 42 -11.48 -1.46 -3.55
CA ALA A 42 -11.12 -0.13 -4.03
C ALA A 42 -9.64 0.01 -4.39
N ALA A 43 -8.99 -1.06 -4.89
CA ALA A 43 -7.58 -1.07 -5.31
C ALA A 43 -7.14 0.17 -6.10
N VAL A 44 -7.94 0.58 -7.08
CA VAL A 44 -7.64 1.73 -7.95
C VAL A 44 -7.75 3.05 -7.19
N ALA A 45 -8.72 3.16 -6.28
CA ALA A 45 -8.87 4.35 -5.44
C ALA A 45 -7.73 4.46 -4.41
N GLN A 46 -7.34 3.33 -3.80
CA GLN A 46 -6.22 3.25 -2.87
C GLN A 46 -4.91 3.64 -3.58
N MET A 47 -4.62 3.08 -4.75
CA MET A 47 -3.45 3.44 -5.57
C MET A 47 -3.47 4.92 -5.98
N THR A 48 -4.63 5.45 -6.39
CA THR A 48 -4.77 6.86 -6.80
C THR A 48 -4.54 7.79 -5.61
N PHE A 49 -5.04 7.45 -4.43
CA PHE A 49 -4.85 8.22 -3.21
C PHE A 49 -3.39 8.20 -2.77
N THR A 50 -2.75 7.01 -2.73
CA THR A 50 -1.32 6.88 -2.44
C THR A 50 -0.49 7.70 -3.42
N HIS A 51 -0.79 7.64 -4.72
CA HIS A 51 -0.09 8.42 -5.74
C HIS A 51 -0.27 9.94 -5.55
N LYS A 52 -1.48 10.39 -5.21
CA LYS A 52 -1.77 11.82 -5.04
C LYS A 52 -1.12 12.43 -3.80
N ILE A 53 -0.99 11.68 -2.71
CA ILE A 53 -0.37 12.15 -1.46
C ILE A 53 1.15 11.96 -1.49
N PHE A 54 1.62 10.78 -1.88
CA PHE A 54 3.03 10.40 -1.74
C PHE A 54 3.83 10.51 -3.05
N GLY A 55 3.18 10.66 -4.20
CA GLY A 55 3.86 10.93 -5.48
C GLY A 55 4.74 12.17 -5.43
N PRO A 56 4.21 13.33 -4.97
CA PRO A 56 5.01 14.55 -4.81
C PRO A 56 6.14 14.40 -3.76
N MET A 57 5.97 13.59 -2.70
CA MET A 57 7.02 13.29 -1.70
C MET A 57 8.24 12.62 -2.34
N LEU A 58 7.99 11.67 -3.24
CA LEU A 58 9.02 10.81 -3.81
C LEU A 58 9.75 11.46 -5.00
N ASP A 59 9.10 12.38 -5.73
CA ASP A 59 9.71 13.13 -6.83
C ASP A 59 10.75 14.18 -6.36
N GLY A 60 10.62 14.68 -5.12
CA GLY A 60 11.60 15.60 -4.51
C GLY A 60 12.96 14.95 -4.20
N ARG A 61 13.03 13.62 -4.10
CA ARG A 61 14.27 12.88 -3.81
C ARG A 61 14.83 12.21 -5.08
N ARG A 62 15.82 12.87 -5.68
CA ARG A 62 16.49 12.50 -6.95
C ARG A 62 16.97 11.03 -7.13
N ARG A 63 17.11 10.21 -6.08
CA ARG A 63 17.66 8.83 -6.18
C ARG A 63 16.63 7.69 -6.14
N ALA A 64 15.42 7.88 -5.60
CA ALA A 64 14.40 6.80 -5.47
C ALA A 64 13.30 6.84 -6.56
N ARG A 65 13.45 7.73 -7.54
CA ARG A 65 12.38 8.46 -8.24
C ARG A 65 11.35 7.65 -9.06
N ARG A 66 11.65 6.43 -9.53
CA ARG A 66 10.69 5.67 -10.35
C ARG A 66 10.44 4.26 -9.84
N ARG A 67 11.50 3.51 -9.54
CA ARG A 67 11.35 2.11 -9.16
C ARG A 67 10.70 1.94 -7.79
N GLY A 68 11.10 2.72 -6.78
CA GLY A 68 10.51 2.70 -5.43
C GLY A 68 9.05 3.16 -5.41
N THR A 69 8.74 4.26 -6.09
CA THR A 69 7.35 4.76 -6.22
C THR A 69 6.45 3.76 -6.92
N THR A 70 6.90 3.16 -8.02
CA THR A 70 6.13 2.10 -8.71
C THR A 70 5.95 0.88 -7.81
N ALA A 71 6.99 0.46 -7.08
CA ALA A 71 6.90 -0.66 -6.14
C ALA A 71 5.88 -0.40 -5.02
N VAL A 72 5.84 0.81 -4.44
CA VAL A 72 4.85 1.19 -3.43
C VAL A 72 3.43 1.16 -4.01
N LEU A 73 3.23 1.69 -5.21
CA LEU A 73 1.90 1.70 -5.85
C LEU A 73 1.41 0.29 -6.21
N LEU A 74 2.31 -0.58 -6.67
CA LEU A 74 2.02 -2.00 -6.89
C LEU A 74 1.72 -2.72 -5.58
N ALA A 75 2.45 -2.41 -4.52
CA ALA A 75 2.20 -2.98 -3.20
C ALA A 75 0.81 -2.56 -2.68
N SER A 76 0.43 -1.28 -2.86
CA SER A 76 -0.86 -0.75 -2.44
C SER A 76 -2.05 -1.41 -3.14
N SER A 77 -1.92 -1.85 -4.39
CA SER A 77 -3.02 -2.50 -5.12
C SER A 77 -3.19 -3.98 -4.77
N GLN A 78 -2.12 -4.67 -4.37
CA GLN A 78 -2.16 -6.09 -4.01
C GLN A 78 -2.79 -6.35 -2.63
N VAL A 79 -2.70 -5.36 -1.73
CA VAL A 79 -3.35 -5.42 -0.41
C VAL A 79 -4.88 -5.52 -0.53
N ASP A 80 -5.49 -4.98 -1.59
CA ASP A 80 -6.94 -5.06 -1.83
C ASP A 80 -7.44 -6.44 -2.26
N TRP A 81 -6.56 -7.23 -2.88
CA TRP A 81 -6.92 -8.56 -3.38
C TRP A 81 -6.94 -9.63 -2.29
N PHE A 82 -6.06 -9.51 -1.29
CA PHE A 82 -5.85 -10.52 -0.26
C PHE A 82 -5.98 -9.98 1.16
N GLY A 83 -6.48 -8.75 1.29
CA GLY A 83 -6.47 -7.97 2.51
C GLY A 83 -7.14 -8.64 3.71
N PRO A 84 -6.91 -8.09 4.92
CA PRO A 84 -7.35 -8.69 6.19
C PRO A 84 -8.87 -8.83 6.32
N PHE A 85 -9.64 -8.21 5.42
CA PHE A 85 -11.08 -8.35 5.32
C PHE A 85 -11.45 -8.97 3.97
N PRO A 86 -12.40 -9.91 3.95
CA PRO A 86 -12.83 -10.56 2.71
C PRO A 86 -13.45 -9.53 1.76
N SER A 87 -12.84 -9.38 0.59
CA SER A 87 -13.35 -8.52 -0.49
C SER A 87 -14.47 -9.19 -1.26
N SER A 88 -15.16 -8.44 -2.12
CA SER A 88 -16.22 -8.97 -2.98
C SER A 88 -15.74 -10.09 -3.91
N ASP A 89 -14.47 -10.07 -4.32
CA ASP A 89 -13.86 -11.13 -5.12
C ASP A 89 -13.75 -12.44 -4.31
N MET A 90 -13.27 -12.34 -3.06
CA MET A 90 -13.15 -13.50 -2.17
C MET A 90 -14.53 -14.11 -1.87
N PHE A 91 -15.55 -13.29 -1.61
CA PHE A 91 -16.93 -13.77 -1.45
C PHE A 91 -17.52 -14.35 -2.74
N GLY A 92 -17.22 -13.76 -3.90
CA GLY A 92 -17.65 -14.25 -5.20
C GLY A 92 -17.13 -15.65 -5.49
N GLN A 93 -15.83 -15.88 -5.29
CA GLN A 93 -15.21 -17.20 -5.47
C GLN A 93 -15.70 -18.21 -4.44
N MET A 94 -15.92 -17.78 -3.20
CA MET A 94 -16.46 -18.64 -2.14
C MET A 94 -17.91 -19.08 -2.43
N GLY A 95 -18.72 -18.20 -3.02
CA GLY A 95 -20.07 -18.50 -3.49
C GLY A 95 -20.08 -19.48 -4.67
N LEU A 96 -19.16 -19.32 -5.63
CA LEU A 96 -18.99 -20.28 -6.73
C LEU A 96 -18.53 -21.66 -6.23
N ALA A 97 -17.68 -21.69 -5.20
CA ALA A 97 -17.22 -22.92 -4.57
C ALA A 97 -18.24 -23.56 -3.61
N GLN A 98 -19.42 -22.95 -3.42
CA GLN A 98 -20.43 -23.34 -2.42
C GLN A 98 -19.84 -23.56 -1.02
N SER A 99 -18.80 -22.80 -0.67
CA SER A 99 -18.09 -22.97 0.59
C SER A 99 -18.66 -22.02 1.64
N THR A 100 -18.86 -22.53 2.86
CA THR A 100 -19.24 -21.71 4.04
C THR A 100 -18.05 -21.47 4.97
N HIS A 101 -16.86 -21.92 4.58
CA HIS A 101 -15.65 -21.91 5.40
C HIS A 101 -14.90 -20.57 5.37
N LEU A 102 -15.58 -19.49 5.79
CA LEU A 102 -15.03 -18.13 5.89
C LEU A 102 -13.74 -18.05 6.72
N LYS A 103 -13.66 -18.84 7.81
CA LYS A 103 -12.50 -18.87 8.70
C LYS A 103 -11.21 -19.28 7.97
N TYR A 104 -11.28 -20.34 7.16
CA TYR A 104 -10.12 -20.83 6.41
C TYR A 104 -9.71 -19.89 5.28
N MET A 105 -10.69 -19.23 4.64
CA MET A 105 -10.42 -18.18 3.66
C MET A 105 -9.70 -16.98 4.29
N LEU A 106 -10.09 -16.59 5.50
CA LEU A 106 -9.45 -15.50 6.24
C LEU A 106 -8.01 -15.85 6.67
N TYR A 107 -7.78 -17.08 7.15
CA TYR A 107 -6.41 -17.55 7.46
C TYR A 107 -5.49 -17.50 6.23
N ASN A 108 -5.98 -17.93 5.07
CA ASN A 108 -5.22 -17.86 3.82
C ASN A 108 -4.96 -16.41 3.39
N GLY A 109 -5.95 -15.52 3.51
CA GLY A 109 -5.77 -14.08 3.26
C GLY A 109 -4.64 -13.49 4.11
N TRP A 110 -4.67 -13.75 5.43
CA TRP A 110 -3.61 -13.30 6.35
C TRP A 110 -2.24 -13.90 6.03
N ALA A 111 -2.17 -15.18 5.66
CA ALA A 111 -0.91 -15.81 5.25
C ALA A 111 -0.30 -15.12 4.02
N ILE A 112 -1.15 -14.79 3.02
CA ILE A 112 -0.71 -14.09 1.80
C ILE A 112 -0.30 -12.66 2.13
N VAL A 113 -1.02 -11.95 3.00
CA VAL A 113 -0.66 -10.59 3.45
C VAL A 113 0.70 -10.59 4.13
N VAL A 114 0.98 -11.53 5.04
CA VAL A 114 2.28 -11.65 5.72
C VAL A 114 3.40 -11.93 4.71
N ALA A 115 3.18 -12.86 3.77
CA ALA A 115 4.15 -13.13 2.71
C ALA A 115 4.41 -11.89 1.84
N ASN A 116 3.36 -11.12 1.51
CA ASN A 116 3.49 -9.87 0.76
C ASN A 116 4.26 -8.80 1.54
N ILE A 117 4.03 -8.70 2.85
CA ILE A 117 4.79 -7.76 3.70
C ILE A 117 6.28 -8.06 3.64
N ILE A 118 6.66 -9.33 3.77
CA ILE A 118 8.06 -9.76 3.72
C ILE A 118 8.65 -9.49 2.34
N LEU A 119 7.94 -9.86 1.27
CA LEU A 119 8.37 -9.66 -0.10
C LEU A 119 8.64 -8.18 -0.41
N PHE A 120 7.68 -7.30 -0.09
CA PHE A 120 7.83 -5.86 -0.36
C PHE A 120 8.86 -5.20 0.56
N ALA A 121 8.99 -5.62 1.81
CA ALA A 121 10.06 -5.15 2.69
C ALA A 121 11.45 -5.44 2.10
N LEU A 122 11.68 -6.65 1.59
CA LEU A 122 12.92 -7.02 0.92
C LEU A 122 13.11 -6.27 -0.41
N LEU A 123 12.04 -6.18 -1.19
CA LEU A 123 12.05 -5.46 -2.47
C LEU A 123 12.45 -3.99 -2.27
N PHE A 124 11.93 -3.32 -1.24
CA PHE A 124 12.28 -1.93 -0.95
C PHE A 124 13.74 -1.76 -0.52
N GLN A 125 14.36 -2.76 0.13
CA GLN A 125 15.80 -2.71 0.46
C GLN A 125 16.72 -2.93 -0.75
N ILE A 126 16.24 -3.65 -1.78
CA ILE A 126 17.03 -3.92 -3.00
C ILE A 126 16.90 -2.79 -4.02
N LEU A 127 15.71 -2.19 -4.10
CA LEU A 127 15.33 -1.30 -5.20
C LEU A 127 15.64 0.18 -4.93
N VAL A 128 15.90 0.55 -3.68
CA VAL A 128 16.04 1.93 -3.18
C VAL A 128 17.37 2.09 -2.45
#